data_AF-A0A6C0EUW4-F1
#
_entry.id   AF-A0A6C0EUW4-F1
#
_cell.length_a   1.000
_cell.length_b   1.000
_cell.length_c   1.000
_cell.angle_alpha   90.00
_cell.angle_beta   90.00
_cell.angle_gamma   90.00
#
_symmetry.space_group_name_H-M   'P 1'
#
loop_
_entity.id
_entity.type
_entity.pdbx_description
1 polymer ?
#
loop_
_entity_poly.entity_id
_entity_poly.type
_entity_poly.pdbx_seq_one_letter_code
_entity_poly.pdbx_strand_id
1 'polypeptide(L)'
;MGDNNSTSINDLPTDPAGGGSIGGNVSFSANEKISTTQPTNTTQSSMSLDQSTIAQIVNGLQQASSSGLTQLQSRDIPRTTETLTQDEQIQPNYIPQTSNHDYIKENEDNEDIINNYNKNADHDNSLDQLYDEFQTPLLLAILYFLFQLPIFKKYLYHYIPALFSKDGNTNLYGFIFTSGLFGFIYYMLSKTMVNFNKF
;
A
#
# COMPACT_ATOMS: atom_id res chain seq x y z
N MET A 1 -11.22 20.48 5.49
CA MET A 1 -11.68 19.27 4.78
C MET A 1 -10.42 18.58 4.29
N GLY A 2 -10.04 17.50 4.96
CA GLY A 2 -8.86 16.70 4.63
C GLY A 2 -9.32 15.28 4.35
N ASP A 3 -8.96 14.77 3.18
CA ASP A 3 -9.31 13.42 2.74
C ASP A 3 -8.23 12.44 3.24
N ASN A 4 -8.53 11.77 4.35
CA ASN A 4 -7.73 10.69 4.90
C ASN A 4 -8.07 9.38 4.17
N ASN A 5 -7.38 9.12 3.05
CA ASN A 5 -7.43 7.82 2.39
C ASN A 5 -6.48 6.84 3.11
N SER A 6 -6.92 6.30 4.25
CA SER A 6 -6.21 5.24 4.97
C SER A 6 -6.70 3.89 4.45
N THR A 7 -5.82 3.12 3.82
CA THR A 7 -6.05 1.72 3.45
C THR A 7 -6.21 0.88 4.73
N SER A 8 -7.46 0.69 5.16
CA SER A 8 -7.78 -0.11 6.33
C SER A 8 -7.51 -1.59 6.05
N ILE A 9 -6.77 -2.26 6.93
CA ILE A 9 -6.44 -3.70 6.87
C ILE A 9 -7.68 -4.60 6.82
N ASN A 10 -8.86 -4.04 7.13
CA ASN A 10 -10.16 -4.72 7.10
C ASN A 10 -10.81 -4.77 5.71
N ASP A 11 -10.27 -4.07 4.69
CA ASP A 11 -10.81 -4.03 3.32
C ASP A 11 -10.14 -5.04 2.36
N LEU A 12 -9.36 -6.00 2.87
CA LEU A 12 -8.83 -7.06 2.03
C LEU A 12 -9.90 -8.13 1.72
N PRO A 13 -10.07 -8.54 0.45
CA PRO A 13 -10.93 -9.65 0.09
C PRO A 13 -10.40 -10.95 0.70
N THR A 14 -11.24 -11.66 1.45
CA THR A 14 -10.90 -12.99 1.98
C THR A 14 -10.98 -14.02 0.86
N ASP A 15 -9.84 -14.66 0.56
CA ASP A 15 -9.70 -15.71 -0.44
C ASP A 15 -10.56 -16.96 -0.09
N PRO A 16 -11.42 -17.44 -1.00
CA PRO A 16 -12.23 -18.66 -0.80
C PRO A 16 -11.42 -19.96 -0.73
N ALA A 17 -10.13 -19.97 -1.10
CA ALA A 17 -9.32 -21.20 -1.09
C ALA A 17 -8.88 -21.65 0.32
N GLY A 18 -9.10 -20.84 1.35
CA GLY A 18 -8.65 -21.08 2.72
C GLY A 18 -9.77 -21.35 3.73
N GLY A 19 -10.53 -22.43 3.56
CA GLY A 19 -11.13 -23.20 4.67
C GLY A 19 -11.89 -22.45 5.78
N GLY A 20 -12.54 -21.31 5.50
CA GLY A 20 -13.36 -20.58 6.47
C GLY A 20 -14.84 -20.90 6.32
N SER A 21 -15.32 -21.99 6.93
CA SER A 21 -16.74 -22.34 6.93
C SER A 21 -17.49 -21.57 8.03
N ILE A 22 -18.21 -20.52 7.64
CA ILE A 22 -19.43 -20.11 8.37
C ILE A 22 -20.60 -20.29 7.41
N GLY A 23 -21.28 -21.43 7.50
CA GLY A 23 -22.59 -21.64 6.83
C GLY A 23 -22.84 -22.99 6.16
N GLY A 24 -21.97 -24.00 6.28
CA GLY A 24 -22.14 -25.30 5.61
C GLY A 24 -22.98 -26.33 6.39
N ASN A 25 -24.26 -26.45 6.03
CA ASN A 25 -25.25 -27.40 6.57
C ASN A 25 -25.10 -28.83 5.99
N VAL A 26 -23.98 -29.52 6.29
CA VAL A 26 -23.80 -30.94 5.93
C VAL A 26 -24.06 -31.84 7.14
N SER A 27 -25.27 -32.40 7.22
CA SER A 27 -25.61 -33.47 8.17
C SER A 27 -25.23 -34.83 7.56
N PHE A 28 -24.21 -35.48 8.14
CA PHE A 28 -23.98 -36.90 7.88
C PHE A 28 -24.93 -37.73 8.76
N SER A 29 -25.98 -38.26 8.16
CA SER A 29 -26.90 -39.20 8.80
C SER A 29 -26.59 -40.61 8.33
N ALA A 30 -25.76 -41.34 9.08
CA ALA A 30 -25.57 -42.77 8.88
C ALA A 30 -26.78 -43.52 9.45
N ASN A 31 -27.73 -43.90 8.59
CA ASN A 31 -28.89 -44.69 8.98
C ASN A 31 -28.55 -46.19 8.95
N GLU A 32 -27.82 -46.65 9.96
CA GLU A 32 -27.62 -48.08 10.19
C GLU A 32 -28.93 -48.65 10.75
N LYS A 33 -29.66 -49.44 9.95
CA LYS A 33 -30.76 -50.27 10.48
C LYS A 33 -30.14 -51.45 11.23
N ILE A 34 -29.71 -51.19 12.45
CA ILE A 34 -29.43 -52.18 13.45
C ILE A 34 -30.79 -52.65 13.98
N SER A 35 -31.20 -53.86 13.61
CA SER A 35 -32.18 -54.59 14.40
C SER A 35 -31.47 -55.14 15.63
N THR A 36 -31.70 -54.43 16.72
CA THR A 36 -31.24 -54.61 18.09
C THR A 36 -31.72 -55.90 18.73
N THR A 37 -30.80 -56.62 19.37
CA THR A 37 -31.04 -57.17 20.72
C THR A 37 -29.86 -56.80 21.63
N GLN A 38 -30.23 -56.30 22.80
CA GLN A 38 -29.43 -55.63 23.85
C GLN A 38 -29.13 -56.63 25.01
N PRO A 39 -28.56 -56.24 26.18
CA PRO A 39 -27.48 -56.98 26.82
C PRO A 39 -27.89 -57.70 28.13
N THR A 40 -27.07 -58.68 28.51
CA THR A 40 -26.77 -59.20 29.86
C THR A 40 -27.93 -59.44 30.85
N ASN A 41 -28.30 -60.70 31.07
CA ASN A 41 -28.12 -61.36 32.37
C ASN A 41 -28.44 -62.86 32.34
N THR A 42 -27.67 -63.61 33.12
CA THR A 42 -27.88 -64.94 33.73
C THR A 42 -29.00 -65.86 33.23
N THR A 43 -28.67 -67.15 33.21
CA THR A 43 -29.49 -68.39 33.06
C THR A 43 -29.72 -68.93 31.64
N GLN A 44 -29.10 -70.08 31.38
CA GLN A 44 -29.61 -71.21 30.59
C GLN A 44 -30.00 -70.94 29.12
N SER A 45 -29.07 -71.11 28.18
CA SER A 45 -29.26 -71.84 26.91
C SER A 45 -27.98 -71.80 26.05
N SER A 46 -27.55 -72.99 25.64
CA SER A 46 -26.49 -73.24 24.67
C SER A 46 -26.82 -72.61 23.31
N MET A 47 -26.02 -71.67 22.83
CA MET A 47 -25.95 -71.34 21.40
C MET A 47 -24.60 -71.82 20.87
N SER A 48 -24.49 -73.14 20.74
CA SER A 48 -23.49 -73.72 19.85
C SER A 48 -23.82 -73.22 18.44
N LEU A 49 -22.91 -72.48 17.80
CA LEU A 49 -22.93 -72.32 16.35
C LEU A 49 -22.89 -73.72 15.77
N ASP A 50 -24.06 -74.22 15.40
CA ASP A 50 -24.21 -75.57 14.93
C ASP A 50 -23.41 -75.69 13.63
N GLN A 51 -22.68 -76.80 13.47
CA GLN A 51 -21.81 -77.04 12.31
C GLN A 51 -22.57 -76.82 10.97
N SER A 52 -23.88 -77.06 11.00
CA SER A 52 -24.84 -76.83 9.92
C SER A 52 -24.95 -75.35 9.50
N THR A 53 -24.96 -74.41 10.45
CA THR A 53 -25.05 -72.98 10.18
C THR A 53 -23.76 -72.42 9.59
N ILE A 54 -22.60 -72.91 10.07
CA ILE A 54 -21.29 -72.56 9.49
C ILE A 54 -21.20 -73.05 8.04
N ALA A 55 -21.64 -74.28 7.76
CA ALA A 55 -21.67 -74.81 6.40
C ALA A 55 -22.60 -74.00 5.49
N GLN A 56 -23.73 -73.49 5.99
CA GLN A 56 -24.63 -72.63 5.22
C GLN A 56 -24.02 -71.26 4.91
N ILE A 57 -23.31 -70.65 5.85
CA ILE A 57 -22.61 -69.37 5.63
C ILE A 57 -21.47 -69.56 4.63
N VAL A 58 -20.70 -70.64 4.75
CA VAL A 58 -19.60 -70.95 3.82
C VAL A 58 -20.14 -71.21 2.41
N ASN A 59 -21.21 -72.01 2.27
CA ASN A 59 -21.86 -72.21 0.97
C ASN A 59 -22.46 -70.91 0.41
N GLY A 60 -23.06 -70.07 1.26
CA GLY A 60 -23.58 -68.76 0.88
C GLY A 60 -22.48 -67.82 0.37
N LEU A 61 -21.33 -67.80 1.04
CA LEU A 61 -20.17 -66.99 0.63
C LEU A 61 -19.53 -67.53 -0.64
N GLN A 62 -19.40 -68.85 -0.77
CA GLN A 62 -18.81 -69.49 -1.94
C GLN A 62 -19.71 -69.28 -3.18
N GLN A 63 -21.03 -69.37 -3.01
CA GLN A 63 -22.02 -69.03 -4.04
C GLN A 63 -21.99 -67.54 -4.39
N ALA A 64 -21.90 -66.65 -3.40
CA ALA A 64 -21.80 -65.21 -3.63
C ALA A 64 -20.47 -64.82 -4.32
N SER A 65 -19.38 -65.55 -4.04
CA SER A 65 -18.09 -65.35 -4.69
C SER A 65 -18.09 -65.86 -6.14
N SER A 66 -18.73 -67.00 -6.43
CA SER A 66 -18.80 -67.58 -7.77
C SER A 66 -19.75 -66.81 -8.70
N SER A 67 -20.78 -66.19 -8.15
CA SER A 67 -21.71 -65.32 -8.89
C SER A 67 -21.21 -63.86 -8.99
N GLY A 68 -20.01 -63.55 -8.47
CA GLY A 68 -19.44 -62.20 -8.50
C GLY A 68 -20.20 -61.17 -7.65
N LEU A 69 -21.09 -61.59 -6.76
CA LEU A 69 -21.92 -60.73 -5.90
C LEU A 69 -21.11 -60.02 -4.81
N THR A 70 -19.93 -60.53 -4.46
CA THR A 70 -18.99 -59.89 -3.52
C THR A 70 -18.07 -58.87 -4.18
N GLN A 71 -18.08 -58.76 -5.51
CA GLN A 71 -17.28 -57.77 -6.21
C GLN A 71 -18.08 -56.46 -6.27
N LEU A 72 -17.59 -55.42 -5.59
CA LEU A 72 -18.18 -54.08 -5.69
C LEU A 72 -18.20 -53.64 -7.17
N GLN A 73 -19.36 -53.26 -7.68
CA GLN A 73 -19.49 -52.83 -9.07
C GLN A 73 -18.70 -51.55 -9.29
N SER A 74 -17.65 -51.61 -10.12
CA SER A 74 -16.90 -50.44 -10.57
C SER A 74 -17.69 -49.67 -11.65
N ARG A 75 -18.98 -49.45 -11.44
CA ARG A 75 -19.88 -48.89 -12.46
C ARG A 75 -19.56 -47.41 -12.74
N ASP A 76 -19.10 -46.71 -11.71
CA ASP A 76 -18.87 -45.26 -11.74
C ASP A 76 -17.41 -44.90 -11.39
N ILE A 77 -16.44 -45.74 -11.77
CA ILE A 77 -15.01 -45.38 -11.66
C ILE A 77 -14.50 -45.07 -13.06
N PRO A 78 -14.21 -43.79 -13.38
CA PRO A 78 -13.55 -43.41 -14.61
C PRO A 78 -12.20 -44.16 -14.70
N ARG A 79 -12.07 -45.10 -15.64
CA ARG A 79 -10.81 -45.80 -15.92
C ARG A 79 -9.91 -45.05 -16.90
N THR A 80 -10.42 -43.97 -17.47
CA THR A 80 -9.70 -43.15 -18.45
C THR A 80 -8.79 -42.18 -17.71
N THR A 81 -7.50 -42.49 -17.67
CA THR A 81 -6.47 -41.58 -17.15
C THR A 81 -5.90 -40.66 -18.22
N GLU A 82 -6.48 -40.64 -19.44
CA GLU A 82 -5.92 -39.87 -20.58
C GLU A 82 -5.73 -38.38 -20.26
N THR A 83 -6.68 -37.78 -19.53
CA THR A 83 -6.60 -36.38 -19.09
C THR A 83 -5.49 -36.14 -18.08
N LEU A 84 -5.14 -37.14 -17.28
CA LEU A 84 -4.04 -37.04 -16.32
C LEU A 84 -2.70 -37.28 -17.01
N THR A 85 -2.61 -38.23 -17.95
CA THR A 85 -1.37 -38.56 -18.65
C THR A 85 -0.90 -37.50 -19.66
N GLN A 86 -1.78 -36.58 -20.05
CA GLN A 86 -1.46 -35.48 -20.96
C GLN A 86 -1.03 -34.19 -20.25
N ASP A 87 -1.14 -34.15 -18.92
CA ASP A 87 -0.71 -32.98 -18.16
C ASP A 87 0.82 -32.94 -18.09
N GLU A 88 1.43 -31.90 -18.66
CA GLU A 88 2.89 -31.73 -18.57
C GLU A 88 3.36 -31.65 -17.11
N GLN A 89 2.51 -31.16 -16.19
CA GLN A 89 2.81 -30.96 -14.77
C GLN A 89 2.97 -32.25 -13.96
N ILE A 90 2.48 -33.39 -14.47
CA ILE A 90 2.57 -34.68 -13.77
C ILE A 90 3.84 -35.47 -14.13
N GLN A 91 4.69 -34.96 -15.03
CA GLN A 91 5.92 -35.61 -15.41
C GLN A 91 6.92 -35.60 -14.23
N PRO A 92 7.61 -36.72 -13.93
CA PRO A 92 8.55 -36.82 -12.80
C PRO A 92 9.68 -35.77 -12.79
N ASN A 93 9.92 -35.09 -13.91
CA ASN A 93 10.93 -34.04 -14.06
C ASN A 93 10.35 -32.75 -14.65
N TYR A 94 9.08 -32.45 -14.36
CA TYR A 94 8.46 -31.20 -14.80
C TYR A 94 9.07 -30.00 -14.08
N ILE A 95 9.58 -29.05 -14.86
CA ILE A 95 10.05 -27.76 -14.38
C ILE A 95 8.98 -26.74 -14.81
N PRO A 96 8.26 -26.10 -13.86
CA PRO A 96 7.28 -25.08 -14.20
C PRO A 96 7.93 -24.00 -15.07
N GLN A 97 7.27 -23.64 -16.17
CA GLN A 97 7.74 -22.51 -16.97
C GLN A 97 7.58 -21.25 -16.15
N THR A 98 8.69 -20.74 -15.61
CA THR A 98 8.72 -19.42 -15.00
C THR A 98 8.51 -18.41 -16.12
N SER A 99 7.39 -17.67 -16.10
CA SER A 99 7.37 -16.37 -16.75
C SER A 99 8.56 -15.62 -16.16
N ASN A 100 9.61 -15.40 -16.96
CA ASN A 100 10.86 -14.77 -16.54
C ASN A 100 10.57 -13.27 -16.29
N HIS A 101 9.81 -12.97 -15.24
CA HIS A 101 9.75 -11.65 -14.66
C HIS A 101 10.87 -11.60 -13.63
N ASP A 102 11.97 -11.02 -14.06
CA ASP A 102 13.13 -10.77 -13.22
C ASP A 102 12.73 -9.70 -12.19
N TYR A 103 12.21 -10.13 -11.03
CA TYR A 103 11.78 -9.25 -9.94
C TYR A 103 12.89 -8.34 -9.41
N ILE A 104 14.15 -8.58 -9.77
CA ILE A 104 15.31 -7.76 -9.39
C ILE A 104 15.52 -6.62 -10.39
N LYS A 105 15.09 -6.77 -11.65
CA LYS A 105 15.33 -5.83 -12.75
C LYS A 105 14.20 -4.82 -12.98
N GLU A 106 13.05 -5.03 -12.35
CA GLU A 106 11.90 -4.12 -12.37
C GLU A 106 11.86 -3.12 -11.21
N ASN A 107 12.77 -3.25 -10.23
CA ASN A 107 13.00 -2.15 -9.30
C ASN A 107 13.92 -1.19 -10.04
N GLU A 108 13.43 0.04 -10.30
CA GLU A 108 14.20 1.18 -10.84
C GLU A 108 15.70 1.00 -10.59
N ASP A 109 16.49 0.93 -11.66
CA ASP A 109 17.95 0.89 -11.53
C ASP A 109 18.33 2.02 -10.57
N ASN A 110 19.25 1.78 -9.63
CA ASN A 110 19.64 2.80 -8.65
C ASN A 110 20.00 4.15 -9.33
N GLU A 111 20.48 4.07 -10.57
CA GLU A 111 20.74 5.23 -11.42
C GLU A 111 19.47 6.03 -11.78
N ASP A 112 18.34 5.39 -12.07
CA ASP A 112 17.07 6.06 -12.33
C ASP A 112 16.55 6.77 -11.07
N ILE A 113 16.68 6.15 -9.90
CA ILE A 113 16.32 6.77 -8.62
C ILE A 113 17.19 8.00 -8.36
N ILE A 114 18.50 7.89 -8.58
CA ILE A 114 19.46 8.99 -8.42
C ILE A 114 19.19 10.10 -9.44
N ASN A 115 18.90 9.76 -10.69
CA ASN A 115 18.60 10.73 -11.74
C ASN A 115 17.29 11.48 -11.47
N ASN A 116 16.25 10.77 -11.00
CA ASN A 116 15.00 11.40 -10.60
C ASN A 116 15.19 12.30 -9.37
N TYR A 117 15.98 11.88 -8.37
CA TYR A 117 16.32 12.72 -7.22
C TYR A 117 17.08 13.99 -7.64
N ASN A 118 18.13 13.85 -8.45
CA ASN A 118 18.91 14.99 -8.93
C ASN A 118 18.05 15.96 -9.73
N LYS A 119 17.19 15.46 -10.61
CA LYS A 119 16.29 16.29 -11.44
C LYS A 119 15.27 17.07 -10.61
N ASN A 120 14.77 16.46 -9.52
CA ASN A 120 13.88 17.15 -8.59
C ASN A 120 14.65 18.18 -7.74
N ALA A 121 15.84 17.82 -7.25
CA ALA A 121 16.71 18.74 -6.52
C ALA A 121 17.12 19.95 -7.38
N ASP A 122 17.40 19.74 -8.67
CA ASP A 122 17.76 20.81 -9.61
C ASP A 122 16.60 21.81 -9.80
N HIS A 123 15.36 21.33 -9.85
CA HIS A 123 14.19 22.21 -9.95
C HIS A 123 13.99 23.03 -8.67
N ASP A 124 14.12 22.42 -7.50
CA ASP A 124 14.01 23.13 -6.21
C ASP A 124 15.12 24.18 -6.09
N ASN A 125 16.36 23.81 -6.41
CA ASN A 125 17.50 24.73 -6.44
C ASN A 125 17.29 25.89 -7.43
N SER A 126 16.65 25.63 -8.59
CA SER A 126 16.41 26.66 -9.60
C SER A 126 15.38 27.70 -9.15
N LEU A 127 14.34 27.29 -8.41
CA LEU A 127 13.36 28.22 -7.85
C LEU A 127 14.00 29.06 -6.74
N ASP A 128 14.75 28.44 -5.84
CA ASP A 128 15.46 29.15 -4.78
C ASP A 128 16.45 30.18 -5.34
N GLN A 129 17.22 29.80 -6.37
CA GLN A 129 18.12 30.72 -7.05
C GLN A 129 17.36 31.90 -7.68
N LEU A 130 16.19 31.64 -8.28
CA LEU A 130 15.35 32.68 -8.87
C LEU A 130 14.81 33.63 -7.79
N TYR A 131 14.41 33.11 -6.63
CA TYR A 131 13.97 33.92 -5.50
C TYR A 131 15.10 34.81 -4.98
N ASP A 132 16.29 34.26 -4.77
CA ASP A 132 17.47 35.02 -4.33
C ASP A 132 17.82 36.15 -5.30
N GLU A 133 17.72 35.89 -6.61
CA GLU A 133 17.99 36.88 -7.65
C GLU A 133 16.93 37.98 -7.73
N PHE A 134 15.63 37.65 -7.68
CA PHE A 134 14.55 38.64 -7.75
C PHE A 134 14.33 39.42 -6.46
N GLN A 135 14.68 38.84 -5.32
CA GLN A 135 14.53 39.46 -4.02
C GLN A 135 15.21 40.83 -3.93
N THR A 136 16.45 40.92 -4.42
CA THR A 136 17.24 42.16 -4.37
C THR A 136 16.61 43.31 -5.17
N PRO A 137 16.31 43.16 -6.48
CA PRO A 137 15.66 44.22 -7.26
C PRO A 137 14.24 44.53 -6.76
N LEU A 138 13.48 43.53 -6.28
CA LEU A 138 12.16 43.74 -5.69
C LEU A 138 12.25 44.61 -4.42
N LEU A 139 13.18 44.28 -3.53
CA LEU A 139 13.44 45.06 -2.31
C LEU A 139 13.82 46.50 -2.65
N LEU A 140 14.71 46.68 -3.64
CA LEU A 140 15.12 48.00 -4.10
C LEU A 140 13.94 48.81 -4.64
N ALA A 141 13.07 48.18 -5.43
CA ALA A 141 11.89 48.82 -6.02
C ALA A 141 10.90 49.26 -4.94
N ILE A 142 10.57 48.37 -4.00
CA ILE A 142 9.65 48.68 -2.89
C ILE A 142 10.23 49.78 -2.00
N LEU A 143 11.51 49.66 -1.63
CA LEU A 143 12.17 50.65 -0.77
C LEU A 143 12.24 52.02 -1.44
N TYR A 144 12.60 52.07 -2.73
CA TYR A 144 12.63 53.30 -3.51
C TYR A 144 11.23 53.93 -3.61
N PHE A 145 10.21 53.10 -3.88
CA PHE A 145 8.83 53.54 -3.93
C PHE A 145 8.37 54.18 -2.61
N LEU A 146 8.69 53.56 -1.47
CA LEU A 146 8.37 54.09 -0.14
C LEU A 146 9.02 55.45 0.12
N PHE A 147 10.30 55.60 -0.25
CA PHE A 147 11.02 56.89 -0.11
C PHE A 147 10.46 57.98 -1.04
N GLN A 148 9.93 57.59 -2.19
CA GLN A 148 9.35 58.52 -3.15
C GLN A 148 7.98 59.06 -2.72
N LEU A 149 7.30 58.38 -1.78
CA LEU A 149 5.99 58.80 -1.31
C LEU A 149 6.01 60.23 -0.73
N PRO A 150 5.04 61.08 -1.08
CA PRO A 150 4.96 62.44 -0.54
C PRO A 150 4.73 62.44 0.97
N ILE A 151 4.11 61.39 1.51
CA ILE A 151 3.89 61.19 2.94
C ILE A 151 5.23 61.07 3.68
N PHE A 152 6.17 60.26 3.15
CA PHE A 152 7.50 60.13 3.73
C PHE A 152 8.23 61.48 3.77
N LYS A 153 8.19 62.23 2.67
CA LYS A 153 8.78 63.57 2.58
C LYS A 153 8.15 64.55 3.60
N LYS A 154 6.83 64.49 3.81
CA LYS A 154 6.13 65.27 4.84
C LYS A 154 6.58 64.91 6.26
N TYR A 155 6.72 63.61 6.56
CA TYR A 155 7.25 63.18 7.85
C TYR A 155 8.70 63.62 8.05
N LEU A 156 9.54 63.50 7.02
CA LEU A 156 10.93 63.97 7.08
C LEU A 156 11.00 65.47 7.37
N TYR A 157 10.13 66.28 6.75
CA TYR A 157 10.01 67.71 7.02
C TYR A 157 9.57 67.99 8.46
N HIS A 158 8.62 67.20 8.99
CA HIS A 158 8.13 67.36 10.36
C HIS A 158 9.20 67.04 11.41
N TYR A 159 9.95 65.95 11.25
CA TYR A 159 10.94 65.51 12.23
C TYR A 159 12.29 66.23 12.08
N ILE A 160 12.73 66.52 10.85
CA ILE A 160 14.02 67.14 10.59
C ILE A 160 13.87 68.30 9.57
N PRO A 161 13.24 69.41 9.98
CA PRO A 161 12.96 70.55 9.08
C PRO A 161 14.23 71.20 8.52
N ALA A 162 15.39 71.01 9.17
CA ALA A 162 16.68 71.52 8.73
C ALA A 162 17.16 70.99 7.35
N LEU A 163 16.58 69.88 6.86
CA LEU A 163 16.92 69.30 5.56
C LEU A 163 16.23 69.99 4.38
N PHE A 164 15.26 70.86 4.66
CA PHE A 164 14.45 71.53 3.66
C PHE A 164 14.76 73.03 3.63
N SER A 165 14.71 73.58 2.43
CA SER A 165 14.80 75.02 2.22
C SER A 165 13.55 75.71 2.79
N LYS A 166 13.65 77.03 3.05
CA LYS A 166 12.50 77.85 3.50
C LYS A 166 11.30 77.75 2.54
N ASP A 167 11.55 77.40 1.28
CA ASP A 167 10.55 77.21 0.23
C ASP A 167 9.83 75.84 0.29
N GLY A 168 10.18 74.98 1.25
CA GLY A 168 9.58 73.64 1.42
C GLY A 168 10.17 72.54 0.53
N ASN A 169 11.09 72.87 -0.37
CA ASN A 169 11.81 71.91 -1.21
C ASN A 169 13.02 71.31 -0.48
N THR A 170 13.37 70.07 -0.82
CA THR A 170 14.56 69.38 -0.29
C THR A 170 15.83 70.12 -0.71
N ASN A 171 16.67 70.49 0.27
CA ASN A 171 17.97 71.11 0.01
C ASN A 171 19.04 70.02 -0.26
N LEU A 172 20.24 70.39 -0.71
CA LEU A 172 21.36 69.47 -0.94
C LEU A 172 21.66 68.58 0.29
N TYR A 173 21.61 69.15 1.49
CA TYR A 173 21.74 68.37 2.74
C TYR A 173 20.66 67.31 2.89
N GLY A 174 19.42 67.63 2.49
CA GLY A 174 18.32 66.70 2.49
C GLY A 174 18.54 65.56 1.50
N PHE A 175 19.03 65.85 0.29
CA PHE A 175 19.38 64.81 -0.68
C PHE A 175 20.48 63.89 -0.14
N ILE A 176 21.58 64.43 0.37
CA ILE A 176 22.69 63.64 0.94
C ILE A 176 22.21 62.76 2.10
N PHE A 177 21.41 63.33 3.01
CA PHE A 177 20.85 62.57 4.12
C PHE A 177 19.90 61.47 3.63
N THR A 178 18.99 61.77 2.71
CA THR A 178 18.04 60.76 2.20
C THR A 178 18.75 59.63 1.48
N SER A 179 19.84 59.90 0.74
CA SER A 179 20.67 58.87 0.11
C SER A 179 21.40 58.01 1.15
N GLY A 180 21.98 58.63 2.18
CA GLY A 180 22.63 57.90 3.27
C GLY A 180 21.63 57.04 4.07
N LEU A 181 20.47 57.60 4.40
CA LEU A 181 19.39 56.90 5.09
C LEU A 181 18.84 55.74 4.25
N PHE A 182 18.65 55.95 2.95
CA PHE A 182 18.21 54.90 2.03
C PHE A 182 19.19 53.73 2.02
N GLY A 183 20.49 54.00 1.85
CA GLY A 183 21.54 52.97 1.87
C GLY A 183 21.63 52.25 3.22
N PHE A 184 21.51 53.00 4.33
CA PHE A 184 21.50 52.43 5.67
C PHE A 184 20.31 51.49 5.90
N ILE A 185 19.10 51.93 5.55
CA ILE A 185 17.88 51.12 5.69
C ILE A 185 17.93 49.91 4.77
N TYR A 186 18.38 50.06 3.52
CA TYR A 186 18.60 48.95 2.59
C TYR A 186 19.57 47.91 3.18
N TYR A 187 20.72 48.34 3.70
CA TYR A 187 21.70 47.43 4.30
C TYR A 187 21.11 46.68 5.48
N MET A 188 20.39 47.36 6.37
CA MET A 188 19.73 46.74 7.53
C MET A 188 18.65 45.73 7.11
N LEU A 189 17.81 46.08 6.14
CA LEU A 189 16.76 45.19 5.61
C LEU A 189 17.37 43.99 4.88
N SER A 190 18.33 44.22 3.99
CA SER A 190 19.03 43.17 3.25
C SER A 190 19.70 42.17 4.21
N LYS A 191 20.40 42.68 5.24
CA LYS A 191 21.03 41.82 6.25
C LYS A 191 20.00 41.06 7.10
N THR A 192 18.89 41.70 7.46
CA THR A 192 17.80 41.04 8.18
C THR A 192 17.22 39.91 7.33
N MET A 193 16.93 40.18 6.06
CA MET A 193 16.37 39.21 5.14
C MET A 193 17.27 37.99 4.90
N VAL A 194 18.58 38.20 4.71
CA VAL A 194 19.54 37.09 4.58
C VAL A 194 19.60 36.24 5.85
N ASN A 195 19.52 36.87 7.03
CA ASN A 195 19.46 36.11 8.29
C ASN A 195 18.15 35.33 8.42
N PHE A 196 17.01 35.88 7.98
CA PHE A 196 15.73 35.17 7.95
C PHE A 196 15.72 34.03 6.92
N ASN A 197 16.35 34.18 5.76
CA ASN A 197 16.41 33.13 4.73
C ASN A 197 17.30 31.93 5.14
N LYS A 198 18.13 32.11 6.17
CA LYS A 198 19.01 31.05 6.71
C LYS A 198 18.30 30.16 7.74
N PHE A 199 17.16 30.60 8.29
CA PHE A 199 16.38 29.89 9.30
C PHE A 199 15.10 29.33 8.69
#